data_AF-A0A1W9VXW2-F1
#
_entry.id   AF-A0A1W9VXW2-F1
#
_cell.length_a   1.000
_cell.length_b   1.000
_cell.length_c   1.000
_cell.angle_alpha   90.00
_cell.angle_beta   90.00
_cell.angle_gamma   90.00
#
_symmetry.space_group_name_H-M   'P 1'
#
loop_
_entity.id
_entity.type
_entity.pdbx_description
1 polymer ?
#
loop_
_entity_poly.entity_id
_entity_poly.type
_entity_poly.pdbx_seq_one_letter_code
_entity_poly.pdbx_strand_id
1 'polypeptide(L)'
;MECIKKGEKNTGIATIVVDENADNTIIVVPGANFEINTDDIDKNIDLIKNADIVLLQLEIPIDVVEYILKKSKEYNKITILNPAPAEKLSVDIIKNVDYLVPNETELELLSGMSTNSESEVLVASKKLMDMGVKNLIVTMGKNGSIFVGEDKVVKVGIHKVKAVDPTAAGDSFIGGVIRMLAEGEKIEEAMERKIIK
;
A
#
# COMPACT_ATOMS: atom_id res chain seq x y z
N MET A 1 3.37 -16.30 18.18
CA MET A 1 3.01 -14.88 18.01
C MET A 1 3.96 -14.10 18.89
N GLU A 2 5.15 -13.84 18.37
CA GLU A 2 6.18 -13.07 19.05
C GLU A 2 5.97 -11.60 18.66
N CYS A 3 6.20 -10.65 19.56
CA CYS A 3 6.03 -9.20 19.37
C CYS A 3 4.59 -8.63 19.55
N ILE A 4 3.86 -9.07 20.58
CA ILE A 4 2.59 -8.45 21.00
C ILE A 4 2.84 -7.45 22.14
N LYS A 5 2.35 -6.22 21.99
CA LYS A 5 2.23 -5.23 23.07
C LYS A 5 0.76 -5.07 23.46
N LYS A 6 0.48 -5.02 24.76
CA LYS A 6 -0.85 -4.65 25.25
C LYS A 6 -0.95 -3.12 25.31
N GLY A 7 -1.90 -2.56 24.58
CA GLY A 7 -2.23 -1.14 24.61
C GLY A 7 -3.07 -0.73 25.83
N GLU A 8 -3.24 0.58 26.01
CA GLU A 8 -4.14 1.18 26.99
C GLU A 8 -5.56 1.37 26.42
N LYS A 9 -5.67 1.58 25.10
CA LYS A 9 -6.94 1.68 24.37
C LYS A 9 -7.46 0.31 23.92
N ASN A 10 -8.76 0.28 23.60
CA ASN A 10 -9.38 -0.84 22.91
C ASN A 10 -8.78 -1.03 21.52
N THR A 11 -8.85 -2.26 20.99
CA THR A 11 -8.50 -2.57 19.59
C THR A 11 -9.24 -1.64 18.64
N GLY A 12 -8.57 -1.24 17.55
CA GLY A 12 -9.19 -0.43 16.51
C GLY A 12 -10.44 -1.09 15.94
N ILE A 13 -11.44 -0.28 15.62
CA ILE A 13 -12.69 -0.73 15.01
C ILE A 13 -12.99 0.07 13.76
N ALA A 14 -13.55 -0.60 12.75
CA ALA A 14 -14.15 0.05 11.59
C ALA A 14 -15.64 -0.30 11.56
N THR A 15 -16.50 0.71 11.51
CA THR A 15 -17.94 0.54 11.33
C THR A 15 -18.30 0.91 9.90
N ILE A 16 -18.78 -0.08 9.14
CA ILE A 16 -19.24 0.10 7.77
C ILE A 16 -20.74 0.36 7.82
N VAL A 17 -21.13 1.57 7.44
CA VAL A 17 -22.53 1.97 7.30
C VAL A 17 -22.85 1.96 5.81
N VAL A 18 -23.81 1.13 5.42
CA VAL A 18 -24.31 1.07 4.04
C VAL A 18 -25.64 1.83 4.00
N ASP A 19 -25.72 2.84 3.16
CA ASP A 19 -26.95 3.61 2.99
C ASP A 19 -27.96 2.90 2.07
N GLU A 20 -29.14 3.50 1.88
CA GLU A 20 -30.19 2.96 1.01
C GLU A 20 -29.79 2.91 -0.48
N ASN A 21 -28.75 3.64 -0.89
CA ASN A 21 -28.20 3.68 -2.25
C ASN A 21 -27.04 2.69 -2.46
N ALA A 22 -26.70 1.88 -1.44
CA ALA A 22 -25.53 1.01 -1.41
C ALA A 22 -24.18 1.76 -1.40
N ASP A 23 -24.16 3.02 -0.96
CA ASP A 23 -22.94 3.75 -0.69
C ASP A 23 -22.38 3.35 0.69
N ASN A 24 -21.09 3.02 0.72
CA ASN A 24 -20.40 2.61 1.93
C ASN A 24 -19.75 3.83 2.61
N THR A 25 -20.15 4.11 3.85
CA THR A 25 -19.43 5.02 4.75
C THR A 25 -18.66 4.21 5.78
N ILE A 26 -17.33 4.38 5.82
CA ILE A 26 -16.46 3.68 6.78
C ILE A 26 -16.06 4.66 7.88
N ILE A 27 -16.49 4.36 9.11
CA ILE A 27 -16.11 5.12 10.31
C ILE A 27 -15.00 4.33 11.03
N VAL A 28 -13.80 4.89 11.09
CA VAL A 28 -12.64 4.24 11.72
C VAL A 28 -12.35 4.88 13.08
N VAL A 29 -12.25 4.04 14.10
CA VAL A 29 -11.72 4.40 15.42
C VAL A 29 -10.41 3.64 15.60
N PRO A 30 -9.25 4.31 15.47
CA PRO A 30 -7.97 3.59 15.38
C PRO A 30 -7.56 2.81 16.63
N GLY A 31 -8.01 3.25 17.81
CA GLY A 31 -7.76 2.54 19.07
C GLY A 31 -6.27 2.30 19.35
N ALA A 32 -5.94 1.08 19.77
CA ALA A 32 -4.57 0.64 20.07
C ALA A 32 -3.60 0.68 18.87
N ASN A 33 -4.09 0.70 17.63
CA ASN A 33 -3.22 0.78 16.44
C ASN A 33 -2.37 2.05 16.45
N PHE A 34 -2.89 3.14 17.04
CA PHE A 34 -2.21 4.42 17.15
C PHE A 34 -1.43 4.60 18.47
N GLU A 35 -1.24 3.53 19.24
CA GLU A 35 -0.37 3.50 20.42
C GLU A 35 1.00 2.88 20.16
N ILE A 36 1.20 2.33 18.95
CA ILE A 36 2.52 1.91 18.50
C ILE A 36 3.42 3.13 18.37
N ASN A 37 4.68 2.98 18.78
CA ASN A 37 5.68 4.04 18.69
C ASN A 37 7.02 3.48 18.24
N THR A 38 8.00 4.36 18.02
CA THR A 38 9.34 3.98 17.54
C THR A 38 10.09 3.06 18.51
N ASP A 39 9.88 3.18 19.81
CA ASP A 39 10.52 2.29 20.80
C ASP A 39 10.02 0.85 20.67
N ASP A 40 8.76 0.67 20.28
CA ASP A 40 8.21 -0.66 19.99
C ASP A 40 8.87 -1.27 18.74
N ILE A 41 9.20 -0.44 17.75
CA ILE A 41 9.94 -0.87 16.55
C ILE A 41 11.36 -1.25 16.91
N ASP A 42 12.05 -0.43 17.71
CA ASP A 42 13.45 -0.68 18.09
C ASP A 42 13.62 -1.96 18.90
N LYS A 43 12.68 -2.26 19.82
CA LYS A 43 12.66 -3.53 20.57
C LYS A 43 12.55 -4.76 19.68
N ASN A 44 11.99 -4.61 18.48
CA ASN A 44 11.73 -5.70 17.53
C ASN A 44 12.49 -5.50 16.21
N ILE A 45 13.55 -4.69 16.21
CA ILE A 45 14.28 -4.28 15.01
C ILE A 45 14.87 -5.46 14.23
N ASP A 46 15.18 -6.56 14.91
CA ASP A 46 15.72 -7.76 14.30
C ASP A 46 14.73 -8.44 13.34
N LEU A 47 13.41 -8.24 13.53
CA LEU A 47 12.42 -8.68 12.55
C LEU A 47 12.60 -7.96 11.21
N ILE A 48 12.82 -6.65 11.24
CA ILE A 48 13.09 -5.85 10.03
C ILE A 48 14.41 -6.30 9.40
N LYS A 49 15.46 -6.52 10.20
CA LYS A 49 16.76 -6.98 9.69
C LYS A 49 16.71 -8.35 9.03
N ASN A 50 15.82 -9.22 9.49
CA ASN A 50 15.68 -10.58 8.96
C ASN A 50 14.64 -10.71 7.84
N ALA A 51 13.84 -9.67 7.59
CA ALA A 51 12.90 -9.63 6.48
C ALA A 51 13.61 -9.38 5.13
N ASP A 52 13.01 -9.82 4.04
CA ASP A 52 13.39 -9.41 2.68
C ASP A 52 12.62 -8.16 2.24
N ILE A 53 11.34 -8.10 2.59
CA ILE A 53 10.39 -7.06 2.21
C ILE A 53 9.64 -6.56 3.45
N VAL A 54 9.47 -5.24 3.55
CA VAL A 54 8.65 -4.57 4.57
C VAL A 54 7.48 -3.87 3.88
N LEU A 55 6.26 -4.34 4.18
CA LEU A 55 5.00 -3.76 3.72
C LEU A 55 4.37 -2.93 4.84
N LEU A 56 3.92 -1.72 4.51
CA LEU A 56 3.20 -0.84 5.42
C LEU A 56 1.92 -0.27 4.77
N GLN A 57 0.97 0.09 5.63
CA GLN A 57 -0.21 0.90 5.35
C GLN A 57 -0.22 2.12 6.28
N LEU A 58 -1.14 3.07 6.10
CA LEU A 58 -1.26 4.29 6.90
C LEU A 58 -2.29 4.16 8.05
N GLU A 59 -2.50 2.94 8.56
CA GLU A 59 -3.39 2.66 9.70
C GLU A 59 -2.67 2.65 11.06
N ILE A 60 -1.44 3.17 11.09
CA ILE A 60 -0.64 3.45 12.28
C ILE A 60 -0.11 4.90 12.19
N PRO A 61 0.46 5.48 13.25
CA PRO A 61 0.95 6.86 13.21
C PRO A 61 1.98 7.05 12.08
N ILE A 62 1.80 8.09 11.28
CA ILE A 62 2.60 8.32 10.07
C ILE A 62 4.09 8.53 10.38
N ASP A 63 4.42 9.08 11.54
CA ASP A 63 5.80 9.22 12.04
C ASP A 63 6.44 7.85 12.31
N VAL A 64 5.66 6.87 12.78
CA VAL A 64 6.12 5.48 12.94
C VAL A 64 6.31 4.81 11.57
N VAL A 65 5.41 5.05 10.61
CA VAL A 65 5.59 4.56 9.22
C VAL A 65 6.89 5.09 8.65
N GLU A 66 7.13 6.41 8.74
CA GLU A 66 8.35 7.04 8.25
C GLU A 66 9.60 6.46 8.94
N TYR A 67 9.54 6.22 10.25
CA TYR A 67 10.62 5.60 11.00
C TYR A 67 10.93 4.17 10.52
N ILE A 68 9.91 3.33 10.33
CA ILE A 68 10.07 1.96 9.84
C ILE A 68 10.67 1.95 8.43
N LEU A 69 10.19 2.81 7.53
CA LEU A 69 10.71 2.93 6.17
C LEU A 69 12.20 3.28 6.18
N LYS A 70 12.58 4.29 6.97
CA LYS A 70 13.99 4.68 7.12
C LYS A 70 14.86 3.52 7.63
N LYS A 71 14.43 2.84 8.70
CA LYS A 71 15.15 1.67 9.25
C LYS A 71 15.25 0.53 8.24
N SER A 72 14.19 0.28 7.50
CA SER A 72 14.17 -0.74 6.44
C SER A 72 15.21 -0.42 5.36
N LYS A 73 15.34 0.85 4.95
CA LYS A 73 16.39 1.27 4.01
C LYS A 73 17.79 1.16 4.60
N GLU A 74 18.00 1.51 5.87
CA GLU A 74 19.29 1.34 6.57
C GLU A 74 19.79 -0.12 6.53
N TYR A 75 18.87 -1.09 6.55
CA TYR A 75 19.16 -2.53 6.46
C TYR A 75 19.02 -3.12 5.05
N ASN A 76 18.97 -2.28 4.01
CA ASN A 76 18.85 -2.68 2.60
C ASN A 76 17.62 -3.55 2.30
N LYS A 77 16.49 -3.26 2.94
CA LYS A 77 15.22 -3.97 2.69
C LYS A 77 14.44 -3.34 1.56
N ILE A 78 13.65 -4.17 0.88
CA ILE A 78 12.66 -3.69 -0.09
C ILE A 78 11.49 -3.12 0.71
N THR A 79 11.10 -1.91 0.40
CA THR A 79 10.06 -1.16 1.11
C THR A 79 8.85 -0.95 0.22
N ILE A 80 7.68 -1.29 0.73
CA ILE A 80 6.42 -1.19 0.00
C ILE A 80 5.43 -0.43 0.88
N LEU A 81 4.82 0.59 0.31
CA LEU A 81 3.79 1.39 0.99
C LEU A 81 2.50 1.33 0.18
N ASN A 82 1.44 0.84 0.80
CA ASN A 82 0.07 1.09 0.36
C ASN A 82 -0.42 2.35 1.09
N PRO A 83 -0.59 3.50 0.42
CA PRO A 83 -0.94 4.78 1.05
C PRO A 83 -2.43 4.87 1.39
N ALA A 84 -2.96 3.82 2.02
CA ALA A 84 -4.34 3.69 2.46
C ALA A 84 -4.40 3.72 4.00
N PRO A 85 -5.34 4.49 4.60
CA PRO A 85 -6.21 5.48 3.96
C PRO A 85 -5.41 6.67 3.40
N ALA A 86 -5.99 7.38 2.42
CA ALA A 86 -5.30 8.42 1.68
C ALA A 86 -4.84 9.59 2.58
N GLU A 87 -3.53 9.83 2.66
CA GLU A 87 -2.90 10.94 3.38
C GLU A 87 -1.76 11.54 2.55
N LYS A 88 -1.37 12.80 2.84
CA LYS A 88 -0.20 13.41 2.22
C LYS A 88 1.08 12.74 2.72
N LEU A 89 1.96 12.36 1.79
CA LEU A 89 3.26 11.78 2.12
C LEU A 89 4.35 12.84 2.18
N SER A 90 5.24 12.73 3.17
CA SER A 90 6.46 13.53 3.24
C SER A 90 7.43 13.12 2.13
N VAL A 91 8.35 14.03 1.77
CA VAL A 91 9.44 13.70 0.83
C VAL A 91 10.32 12.57 1.38
N ASP A 92 10.47 12.50 2.71
CA ASP A 92 11.27 11.46 3.36
C ASP A 92 10.59 10.09 3.28
N ILE A 93 9.26 10.01 3.37
CA ILE A 93 8.53 8.78 3.06
C ILE A 93 8.79 8.36 1.61
N ILE A 94 8.55 9.26 0.64
CA ILE A 94 8.67 8.95 -0.80
C ILE A 94 10.07 8.39 -1.14
N LYS A 95 11.13 9.00 -0.61
CA LYS A 95 12.51 8.56 -0.86
C LYS A 95 12.83 7.18 -0.30
N ASN A 96 12.17 6.80 0.79
CA ASN A 96 12.39 5.54 1.48
C ASN A 96 11.40 4.44 1.08
N VAL A 97 10.59 4.65 0.04
CA VAL A 97 9.68 3.65 -0.53
C VAL A 97 10.21 3.17 -1.88
N ASP A 98 10.36 1.86 -2.04
CA ASP A 98 10.74 1.27 -3.32
C ASP A 98 9.54 1.01 -4.22
N TYR A 99 8.39 0.62 -3.65
CA TYR A 99 7.11 0.49 -4.35
C TYR A 99 5.98 1.23 -3.63
N LEU A 100 5.33 2.15 -4.31
CA LEU A 100 4.11 2.82 -3.83
C LEU A 100 2.89 2.20 -4.54
N VAL A 101 1.86 1.81 -3.79
CA VAL A 101 0.73 1.02 -4.33
C VAL A 101 -0.63 1.68 -4.05
N PRO A 102 -0.93 2.85 -4.63
CA PRO A 102 -2.22 3.52 -4.41
C PRO A 102 -3.35 2.90 -5.24
N ASN A 103 -4.59 3.17 -4.85
CA ASN A 103 -5.73 3.12 -5.77
C ASN A 103 -5.91 4.45 -6.53
N GLU A 104 -6.93 4.53 -7.39
CA GLU A 104 -7.25 5.75 -8.17
C GLU A 104 -7.48 6.98 -7.27
N THR A 105 -8.28 6.85 -6.21
CA THR A 105 -8.59 7.95 -5.27
C THR A 105 -7.37 8.45 -4.50
N GLU A 106 -6.52 7.52 -4.04
CA GLU A 106 -5.26 7.85 -3.36
C GLU A 106 -4.27 8.51 -4.32
N LEU A 107 -4.17 8.02 -5.56
CA LEU A 107 -3.35 8.63 -6.60
C LEU A 107 -3.81 10.06 -6.90
N GLU A 108 -5.11 10.30 -6.98
CA GLU A 108 -5.67 11.64 -7.18
C GLU A 108 -5.27 12.57 -6.04
N LEU A 109 -5.39 12.13 -4.78
CA LEU A 109 -5.00 12.94 -3.61
C LEU A 109 -3.49 13.24 -3.61
N LEU A 110 -2.66 12.24 -3.84
CA LEU A 110 -1.20 12.35 -3.78
C LEU A 110 -0.64 13.22 -4.92
N SER A 111 -1.16 13.02 -6.13
CA SER A 111 -0.75 13.78 -7.31
C SER A 111 -1.43 15.14 -7.40
N GLY A 112 -2.59 15.34 -6.77
CA GLY A 112 -3.45 16.50 -6.98
C GLY A 112 -3.95 16.62 -8.44
N MET A 113 -4.07 15.49 -9.14
CA MET A 113 -4.51 15.39 -10.53
C MET A 113 -5.67 14.40 -10.64
N SER A 114 -6.62 14.69 -11.53
CA SER A 114 -7.74 13.79 -11.84
C SER A 114 -7.23 12.39 -12.22
N THR A 115 -7.99 11.34 -11.86
CA THR A 115 -7.73 9.95 -12.25
C THR A 115 -8.94 9.28 -12.89
N ASN A 116 -9.80 10.06 -13.58
CA ASN A 116 -11.08 9.59 -14.13
C ASN A 116 -10.93 8.76 -15.43
N SER A 117 -9.73 8.74 -16.01
CA SER A 117 -9.40 7.93 -17.18
C SER A 117 -8.01 7.34 -17.05
N GLU A 118 -7.74 6.26 -17.80
CA GLU A 118 -6.42 5.63 -17.82
C GLU A 118 -5.29 6.58 -18.27
N SER A 119 -5.58 7.46 -19.23
CA SER A 119 -4.64 8.50 -19.64
C SER A 119 -4.34 9.49 -18.51
N GLU A 120 -5.34 9.83 -17.70
CA GLU A 120 -5.17 10.70 -16.55
C GLU A 120 -4.39 10.00 -15.42
N VAL A 121 -4.68 8.72 -15.15
CA VAL A 121 -3.91 7.88 -14.22
C VAL A 121 -2.42 7.87 -14.61
N LEU A 122 -2.10 7.72 -15.90
CA LEU A 122 -0.72 7.77 -16.37
C LEU A 122 -0.05 9.12 -16.14
N VAL A 123 -0.76 10.23 -16.35
CA VAL A 123 -0.23 11.58 -16.12
C VAL A 123 -0.01 11.82 -14.61
N ALA A 124 -0.99 11.47 -13.79
CA ALA A 124 -0.89 11.54 -12.33
C ALA A 124 0.27 10.67 -11.79
N SER A 125 0.43 9.47 -12.35
CA SER A 125 1.53 8.55 -12.03
C SER A 125 2.90 9.17 -12.32
N LYS A 126 3.07 9.75 -13.52
CA LYS A 126 4.33 10.42 -13.91
C LYS A 126 4.69 11.56 -12.96
N LYS A 127 3.71 12.35 -12.51
CA LYS A 127 3.95 13.40 -11.51
C LYS A 127 4.51 12.84 -10.20
N LEU A 128 4.02 11.70 -9.72
CA LEU A 128 4.58 11.05 -8.52
C LEU A 128 5.98 10.48 -8.76
N MET A 129 6.25 9.95 -9.95
CA MET A 129 7.60 9.53 -10.35
C MET A 129 8.57 10.72 -10.31
N ASP A 130 8.17 11.87 -10.84
CA ASP A 130 8.96 13.11 -10.81
C ASP A 130 9.21 13.63 -9.37
N MET A 131 8.35 13.27 -8.42
CA MET A 131 8.52 13.57 -7.00
C MET A 131 9.48 12.60 -6.28
N GLY A 132 9.94 11.55 -6.96
CA GLY A 132 10.94 10.61 -6.46
C GLY A 132 10.43 9.20 -6.15
N VAL A 133 9.17 8.89 -6.50
CA VAL A 133 8.68 7.49 -6.45
C VAL A 133 9.45 6.67 -7.51
N LYS A 134 10.00 5.52 -7.11
CA LYS A 134 10.79 4.66 -8.02
C LYS A 134 9.93 3.69 -8.82
N ASN A 135 8.96 3.09 -8.16
CA ASN A 135 8.03 2.14 -8.74
C ASN A 135 6.63 2.43 -8.20
N LEU A 136 5.68 2.65 -9.10
CA LEU A 136 4.29 2.90 -8.76
C LEU A 136 3.43 1.76 -9.29
N ILE A 137 2.56 1.18 -8.47
CA ILE A 137 1.53 0.22 -8.89
C ILE A 137 0.17 0.81 -8.56
N VAL A 138 -0.56 1.28 -9.56
CA VAL A 138 -1.89 1.85 -9.35
C VAL A 138 -2.94 0.76 -9.55
N THR A 139 -3.76 0.54 -8.53
CA THR A 139 -4.92 -0.36 -8.62
C THR A 139 -6.15 0.41 -9.11
N MET A 140 -6.87 -0.15 -10.10
CA MET A 140 -7.98 0.52 -10.80
C MET A 140 -9.27 -0.34 -10.75
N GLY A 141 -9.47 -1.06 -9.64
CA GLY A 141 -10.61 -1.94 -9.41
C GLY A 141 -10.85 -2.91 -10.58
N LYS A 142 -11.98 -2.75 -11.27
CA LYS A 142 -12.39 -3.59 -12.41
C LYS A 142 -11.52 -3.42 -13.66
N ASN A 143 -10.75 -2.34 -13.75
CA ASN A 143 -9.88 -2.03 -14.88
C ASN A 143 -8.48 -2.65 -14.73
N GLY A 144 -8.21 -3.32 -13.60
CA GLY A 144 -6.95 -4.02 -13.34
C GLY A 144 -5.96 -3.15 -12.59
N SER A 145 -4.70 -3.21 -12.99
CA SER A 145 -3.62 -2.43 -12.38
C SER A 145 -2.61 -1.98 -13.43
N ILE A 146 -1.90 -0.90 -13.11
CA ILE A 146 -0.85 -0.36 -13.95
C ILE A 146 0.40 -0.13 -13.12
N PHE A 147 1.54 -0.59 -13.62
CA PHE A 147 2.85 -0.30 -13.09
C PHE A 147 3.50 0.80 -13.91
N VAL A 148 4.12 1.74 -13.22
CA VAL A 148 4.95 2.80 -13.80
C VAL A 148 6.29 2.78 -13.07
N GLY A 149 7.34 2.46 -13.81
CA GLY A 149 8.74 2.57 -13.39
C GLY A 149 9.47 3.62 -14.22
N GLU A 150 10.78 3.75 -14.00
CA GLU A 150 11.64 4.70 -14.74
C GLU A 150 11.57 4.50 -16.27
N ASP A 151 11.77 3.27 -16.73
CA ASP A 151 11.88 2.95 -18.17
C ASP A 151 10.71 2.15 -18.73
N LYS A 152 9.72 1.81 -17.89
CA LYS A 152 8.65 0.89 -18.31
C LYS A 152 7.30 1.21 -17.71
N VAL A 153 6.28 0.94 -18.51
CA VAL A 153 4.87 0.96 -18.11
C VAL A 153 4.27 -0.39 -18.46
N VAL A 154 3.63 -1.02 -17.47
CA VAL A 154 3.01 -2.34 -17.63
C VAL A 154 1.56 -2.24 -17.20
N LYS A 155 0.65 -2.71 -18.03
CA LYS A 155 -0.76 -2.81 -17.69
C LYS A 155 -1.17 -4.26 -17.60
N VAL A 156 -1.86 -4.60 -16.51
CA VAL A 156 -2.44 -5.93 -16.31
C VAL A 156 -3.94 -5.80 -16.08
N GLY A 157 -4.73 -6.46 -16.92
CA GLY A 157 -6.19 -6.50 -16.77
C GLY A 157 -6.64 -7.45 -15.65
N ILE A 158 -7.94 -7.43 -15.33
CA ILE A 158 -8.50 -8.41 -14.39
C ILE A 158 -8.90 -9.70 -15.11
N HIS A 159 -8.80 -10.82 -14.40
CA HIS A 159 -9.64 -11.97 -14.71
C HIS A 159 -11.08 -11.64 -14.28
N LYS A 160 -12.04 -11.78 -15.21
CA LYS A 160 -13.46 -11.58 -14.90
C LYS A 160 -13.92 -12.64 -13.91
N VAL A 161 -14.03 -12.26 -12.65
CA VAL A 161 -14.66 -13.05 -11.59
C VAL A 161 -15.94 -12.36 -11.14
N LYS A 162 -16.95 -13.12 -10.76
CA LYS A 162 -18.15 -12.56 -10.14
C LYS A 162 -17.75 -12.07 -8.74
N ALA A 163 -17.59 -10.77 -8.57
CA ALA A 163 -17.32 -10.18 -7.27
C ALA A 163 -18.52 -10.46 -6.35
N VAL A 164 -18.30 -11.24 -5.30
CA VAL A 164 -19.29 -11.50 -4.24
C VAL A 164 -19.10 -10.50 -3.11
N ASP A 165 -17.84 -10.20 -2.77
CA ASP A 165 -17.42 -9.18 -1.81
C ASP A 165 -16.08 -8.60 -2.27
N PRO A 166 -15.97 -7.29 -2.56
CA PRO A 166 -14.72 -6.66 -2.95
C PRO A 166 -13.83 -6.25 -1.75
N THR A 167 -14.29 -6.45 -0.51
CA THR A 167 -13.54 -6.07 0.70
C THR A 167 -12.19 -6.80 0.74
N ALA A 168 -11.12 -6.07 1.10
CA ALA A 168 -9.74 -6.56 1.15
C ALA A 168 -9.16 -7.11 -0.18
N ALA A 169 -9.82 -6.85 -1.33
CA ALA A 169 -9.29 -7.24 -2.64
C ALA A 169 -7.96 -6.55 -2.97
N GLY A 170 -7.78 -5.31 -2.50
CA GLY A 170 -6.54 -4.54 -2.62
C GLY A 170 -5.41 -5.17 -1.80
N ASP A 171 -5.63 -5.43 -0.51
CA ASP A 171 -4.64 -6.07 0.36
C ASP A 171 -4.24 -7.46 -0.14
N SER A 172 -5.21 -8.24 -0.62
CA SER A 172 -4.96 -9.55 -1.22
C SER A 172 -4.13 -9.45 -2.51
N PHE A 173 -4.36 -8.41 -3.32
CA PHE A 173 -3.55 -8.15 -4.51
C PHE A 173 -2.11 -7.80 -4.12
N ILE A 174 -1.94 -6.86 -3.18
CA ILE A 174 -0.62 -6.44 -2.70
C ILE A 174 0.15 -7.63 -2.12
N GLY A 175 -0.49 -8.43 -1.26
CA GLY A 175 0.11 -9.64 -0.70
C GLY A 175 0.55 -10.65 -1.78
N GLY A 176 -0.26 -10.84 -2.81
CA GLY A 176 0.09 -11.69 -3.96
C GLY A 176 1.29 -11.16 -4.76
N VAL A 177 1.29 -9.88 -5.10
CA VAL A 177 2.41 -9.23 -5.80
C VAL A 177 3.71 -9.37 -4.99
N ILE A 178 3.65 -9.10 -3.69
CA ILE A 178 4.81 -9.17 -2.79
C ILE A 178 5.37 -10.58 -2.72
N ARG A 179 4.49 -11.59 -2.65
CA ARG A 179 4.90 -12.99 -2.63
C ARG A 179 5.70 -13.34 -3.88
N MET A 180 5.23 -12.94 -5.06
CA MET A 180 5.90 -13.20 -6.33
C MET A 180 7.22 -12.41 -6.45
N LEU A 181 7.24 -11.15 -6.03
CA LEU A 181 8.47 -10.36 -6.00
C LEU A 181 9.53 -10.97 -5.06
N ALA A 182 9.12 -11.51 -3.91
CA ALA A 182 10.01 -12.22 -3.00
C ALA A 182 10.59 -13.51 -3.61
N GLU A 183 9.92 -14.11 -4.60
CA GLU A 183 10.41 -15.27 -5.37
C GLU A 183 11.32 -14.87 -6.54
N GLY A 184 11.54 -13.58 -6.75
CA GLY A 184 12.37 -13.06 -7.85
C GLY A 184 11.62 -12.98 -9.18
N GLU A 185 10.29 -13.11 -9.18
CA GLU A 185 9.49 -12.97 -10.38
C GLU A 185 9.46 -11.52 -10.87
N LYS A 186 9.25 -11.36 -12.17
CA LYS A 186 9.12 -10.03 -12.80
C LYS A 186 7.81 -9.37 -12.39
N ILE A 187 7.80 -8.03 -12.30
CA ILE A 187 6.62 -7.28 -11.86
C ILE A 187 5.38 -7.52 -12.75
N GLU A 188 5.59 -7.71 -14.05
CA GLU A 188 4.55 -8.07 -15.02
C GLU A 188 3.84 -9.36 -14.58
N GLU A 189 4.62 -10.37 -14.22
CA GLU A 189 4.12 -11.69 -13.79
C GLU A 189 3.55 -11.64 -12.37
N ALA A 190 4.13 -10.81 -11.49
CA ALA A 190 3.65 -10.61 -10.13
C ALA A 190 2.28 -9.92 -10.09
N MET A 191 2.03 -8.99 -11.02
CA MET A 191 0.75 -8.29 -11.16
C MET A 191 -0.31 -9.15 -11.85
N GLU A 192 0.10 -10.03 -12.77
CA GLU A 192 -0.78 -11.05 -13.31
C GLU A 192 -1.17 -12.02 -12.19
N ARG A 193 -2.40 -11.90 -11.67
CA ARG A 193 -3.00 -12.83 -10.71
C ARG A 193 -3.06 -14.24 -11.31
N LYS A 194 -1.94 -14.96 -11.39
CA LYS A 194 -1.94 -16.42 -11.35
C LYS A 194 -2.47 -16.74 -9.96
N ILE A 195 -3.75 -17.08 -9.88
CA ILE A 195 -4.33 -17.64 -8.66
C ILE A 195 -3.34 -18.71 -8.18
N ILE A 196 -2.69 -18.44 -7.06
CA ILE A 196 -1.81 -19.42 -6.39
C ILE A 196 -2.73 -20.61 -6.12
N LYS A 197 -2.46 -21.73 -6.80
CA LYS A 197 -3.13 -23.01 -6.56
C LYS A 197 -2.61 -23.64 -5.29
#